data_AF-A0A2G5TPQ5-F1
#
_entry.id   AF-A0A2G5TPQ5-F1
#
_cell.length_a   1.000
_cell.length_b   1.000
_cell.length_c   1.000
_cell.angle_alpha   90.00
_cell.angle_beta   90.00
_cell.angle_gamma   90.00
#
_symmetry.space_group_name_H-M   'P 1'
#
loop_
_entity.id
_entity.type
_entity.pdbx_description
1 polymer ?
#
loop_
_entity_poly.entity_id
_entity_poly.type
_entity_poly.pdbx_seq_one_letter_code
_entity_poly.pdbx_strand_id
1 'polypeptide(L)'
;MNFAFTTFDPSQLFSRLMAITHASQCLMKLKRAKTMKLLILVFLVTVPFIAAIFLEGGGGGRYHGGGGGFSSSSSSSGSSGSSEEHEHHHGHRPSNRPPHRPPRPPHRPPRPPTREQCDDGWLEFQRPNGIWCILVGYSGVSNGWYSQQDAQNTCTGMGAVLTGFQNENERMKVAEVALDKLIALGQTVGGIWVGATNLPGCRVNSCGPYNTFQWTDGETTGIEGFKWGVGEPDNSNWPGATACIQQFIVAPNYVGMWNGYFVNGDLDKYQCVSQATPPPRFYMCGKRGVRR
;
A
#
# COMPACT_ATOMS: atom_id res chain seq x y z
N MET A 1 24.62 -36.16 -74.10
CA MET A 1 23.33 -36.66 -73.58
C MET A 1 23.02 -35.88 -72.32
N ASN A 2 21.80 -35.35 -72.23
CA ASN A 2 21.39 -34.18 -71.44
C ASN A 2 21.30 -34.44 -69.93
N PHE A 3 21.80 -33.51 -69.11
CA PHE A 3 21.40 -33.36 -67.71
C PHE A 3 20.31 -32.29 -67.62
N ALA A 4 19.12 -32.67 -67.16
CA ALA A 4 18.02 -31.75 -66.87
C ALA A 4 18.20 -31.18 -65.45
N PHE A 5 18.27 -29.85 -65.33
CA PHE A 5 18.12 -29.14 -64.07
C PHE A 5 16.62 -28.96 -63.79
N THR A 6 16.13 -29.52 -62.67
CA THR A 6 14.83 -29.18 -62.11
C THR A 6 14.98 -27.97 -61.19
N THR A 7 14.30 -26.88 -61.53
CA THR A 7 14.20 -25.67 -60.71
C THR A 7 13.18 -25.88 -59.59
N PHE A 8 13.55 -25.50 -58.35
CA PHE A 8 12.68 -25.55 -57.18
C PHE A 8 11.94 -24.21 -57.04
N ASP A 9 10.60 -24.23 -57.04
CA ASP A 9 9.75 -23.03 -56.98
C ASP A 9 9.36 -22.70 -55.52
N PRO A 10 9.82 -21.57 -54.95
CA PRO A 10 9.55 -21.19 -53.55
C PRO A 10 8.10 -20.78 -53.25
N SER A 11 7.26 -20.58 -54.27
CA SER A 11 5.89 -20.04 -54.10
C SER A 11 4.90 -21.03 -53.45
N GLN A 12 5.15 -22.34 -53.57
CA GLN A 12 4.29 -23.40 -53.01
C GLN A 12 4.41 -23.54 -51.49
N LEU A 13 5.55 -23.19 -50.90
CA LEU A 13 5.80 -23.30 -49.46
C LEU A 13 5.13 -22.18 -48.66
N PHE A 14 5.12 -20.96 -49.18
CA PHE A 14 4.47 -19.81 -48.54
C PHE A 14 2.94 -19.95 -48.47
N SER A 15 2.33 -20.53 -49.51
CA SER A 15 0.88 -20.73 -49.56
C SER A 15 0.39 -21.76 -48.54
N ARG A 16 1.17 -22.82 -48.29
CA ARG A 16 0.87 -23.83 -47.26
C ARG A 16 1.06 -23.31 -45.83
N LEU A 17 2.04 -22.44 -45.59
CA LEU A 17 2.28 -21.86 -44.25
C LEU A 17 1.16 -20.87 -43.83
N MET A 18 0.67 -20.05 -44.77
CA MET A 18 -0.43 -19.10 -44.52
C MET A 18 -1.78 -19.78 -44.24
N ALA A 19 -2.06 -20.94 -44.85
CA ALA A 19 -3.30 -21.68 -44.60
C ALA A 19 -3.34 -22.28 -43.17
N ILE A 20 -2.19 -22.69 -42.62
CA ILE A 20 -2.08 -23.30 -41.29
C ILE A 20 -2.27 -22.25 -40.18
N THR A 21 -1.83 -21.01 -40.38
CA THR A 21 -2.00 -19.93 -39.41
C THR A 21 -3.44 -19.46 -39.30
N HIS A 22 -4.19 -19.38 -40.41
CA HIS A 22 -5.61 -19.00 -40.37
C HIS A 22 -6.51 -20.05 -39.70
N ALA A 23 -6.30 -21.35 -40.00
CA ALA A 23 -7.08 -22.43 -39.39
C ALA A 23 -6.88 -22.51 -37.86
N SER A 24 -5.65 -22.25 -37.40
CA SER A 24 -5.28 -22.26 -35.98
C SER A 24 -5.92 -21.10 -35.21
N GLN A 25 -6.00 -19.90 -35.82
CA GLN A 25 -6.67 -18.75 -35.21
C GLN A 25 -8.19 -18.93 -35.11
N CYS A 26 -8.83 -19.59 -36.08
CA CYS A 26 -10.26 -19.90 -36.05
C CYS A 26 -10.59 -20.91 -34.93
N LEU A 27 -9.80 -21.97 -34.79
CA LEU A 27 -9.96 -22.97 -33.73
C LEU A 27 -9.77 -22.39 -32.32
N MET A 28 -8.83 -21.45 -32.13
CA MET A 28 -8.65 -20.75 -30.85
C MET A 28 -9.82 -19.83 -30.51
N LYS A 29 -10.38 -19.10 -31.49
CA LYS A 29 -11.57 -18.24 -31.28
C LYS A 29 -12.82 -19.07 -30.94
N LEU A 30 -13.02 -20.21 -31.59
CA LEU A 30 -14.14 -21.12 -31.30
C LEU A 30 -14.04 -21.78 -29.91
N LYS A 31 -12.83 -22.19 -29.48
CA LYS A 31 -12.63 -22.71 -28.13
C LYS A 31 -12.92 -21.65 -27.08
N ARG A 32 -12.39 -20.43 -27.23
CA ARG A 32 -12.58 -19.33 -26.26
C ARG A 32 -14.05 -18.89 -26.15
N ALA A 33 -14.79 -18.86 -27.27
CA ALA A 33 -16.21 -18.52 -27.30
C ALA A 33 -17.11 -19.59 -26.63
N LYS A 34 -16.77 -20.88 -26.76
CA LYS A 34 -17.49 -21.96 -26.07
C LYS A 34 -17.22 -21.96 -24.56
N THR A 35 -16.00 -21.71 -24.13
CA THR A 35 -15.65 -21.67 -22.70
C THR A 35 -16.29 -20.46 -21.98
N MET A 36 -16.35 -19.29 -22.61
CA MET A 36 -17.03 -18.11 -22.04
C MET A 36 -18.55 -18.31 -21.90
N LYS A 37 -19.21 -18.93 -22.89
CA LYS A 37 -20.65 -19.20 -22.81
C LYS A 37 -21.00 -20.21 -21.72
N LEU A 38 -20.15 -21.21 -21.48
CA LEU A 38 -20.34 -22.18 -20.40
C LEU A 38 -20.17 -21.54 -19.01
N LEU A 39 -19.18 -20.65 -18.84
CA LEU A 39 -18.94 -19.93 -17.58
C LEU A 39 -20.07 -18.95 -17.22
N ILE A 40 -20.63 -18.24 -18.21
CA ILE A 40 -21.79 -17.33 -18.00
C ILE A 40 -23.03 -18.11 -17.58
N LEU A 41 -23.27 -19.29 -18.15
CA LEU A 41 -24.42 -20.13 -17.81
C LEU A 41 -24.32 -20.72 -16.40
N VAL A 42 -23.11 -21.06 -15.94
CA VAL A 42 -22.88 -21.51 -14.55
C VAL A 42 -23.10 -20.36 -13.55
N PHE A 43 -22.67 -19.14 -13.88
CA PHE A 43 -22.80 -17.98 -12.99
C PHE A 43 -24.27 -17.50 -12.82
N LEU A 44 -25.10 -17.62 -13.85
CA LEU A 44 -26.51 -17.21 -13.78
C LEU A 44 -27.40 -18.19 -12.99
N VAL A 45 -26.99 -19.44 -12.83
CA VAL A 45 -27.78 -20.49 -12.14
C VAL A 45 -27.42 -20.61 -10.66
N THR A 46 -26.22 -20.18 -10.23
CA THR A 46 -25.76 -20.32 -8.83
C THR A 46 -25.95 -19.07 -7.96
N VAL A 47 -26.19 -17.89 -8.56
CA VAL A 47 -26.27 -16.62 -7.82
C VAL A 47 -27.62 -16.31 -7.14
N PRO A 48 -28.80 -16.88 -7.48
CA PRO A 48 -30.02 -16.52 -6.75
C PRO A 48 -30.23 -17.26 -5.41
N PHE A 49 -29.32 -18.14 -4.98
CA PHE A 49 -29.52 -18.97 -3.77
C PHE A 49 -28.85 -18.47 -2.48
N ILE A 50 -28.21 -17.29 -2.46
CA ILE A 50 -27.57 -16.73 -1.24
C ILE A 50 -28.29 -15.48 -0.68
N ALA A 51 -29.36 -14.99 -1.33
CA ALA A 51 -30.07 -13.78 -0.89
C ALA A 51 -31.38 -14.03 -0.11
N ALA A 52 -31.47 -15.13 0.65
CA ALA A 52 -32.61 -15.37 1.53
C ALA A 52 -32.17 -16.15 2.78
N ILE A 53 -31.64 -15.45 3.78
CA ILE A 53 -31.78 -15.64 5.23
C ILE A 53 -31.17 -14.38 5.88
N PHE A 54 -31.77 -13.91 6.98
CA PHE A 54 -31.48 -12.69 7.78
C PHE A 54 -32.32 -11.45 7.50
N LEU A 55 -33.63 -11.57 7.71
CA LEU A 55 -34.44 -10.47 8.25
C LEU A 55 -35.48 -11.05 9.22
N GLU A 56 -35.12 -11.22 10.50
CA GLU A 56 -36.10 -11.20 11.59
C GLU A 56 -35.49 -10.95 12.98
N GLY A 57 -36.07 -9.99 13.71
CA GLY A 57 -35.81 -9.66 15.12
C GLY A 57 -35.04 -8.33 15.30
N GLY A 58 -35.59 -7.21 15.79
CA GLY A 58 -36.82 -6.96 16.54
C GLY A 58 -36.52 -6.51 17.98
N GLY A 59 -36.72 -5.22 18.27
CA GLY A 59 -36.84 -4.62 19.63
C GLY A 59 -35.53 -4.44 20.42
N GLY A 60 -35.30 -3.42 21.26
CA GLY A 60 -36.16 -2.39 21.84
C GLY A 60 -35.76 -2.16 23.31
N GLY A 61 -35.10 -1.03 23.60
CA GLY A 61 -35.15 -0.26 24.87
C GLY A 61 -34.53 -0.81 26.17
N ARG A 62 -33.69 -0.01 26.85
CA ARG A 62 -34.03 0.82 28.04
C ARG A 62 -32.79 1.14 28.91
N TYR A 63 -32.80 2.37 29.40
CA TYR A 63 -31.94 2.98 30.42
C TYR A 63 -32.01 2.27 31.78
N HIS A 64 -30.93 2.34 32.57
CA HIS A 64 -30.79 2.51 34.04
C HIS A 64 -29.25 2.39 34.32
N GLY A 65 -28.53 3.14 35.13
CA GLY A 65 -28.85 3.96 36.31
C GLY A 65 -28.16 3.36 37.55
N GLY A 66 -27.10 4.02 38.07
CA GLY A 66 -26.47 3.75 39.39
C GLY A 66 -25.35 2.68 39.38
N GLY A 67 -24.25 2.77 40.13
CA GLY A 67 -23.89 3.63 41.26
C GLY A 67 -23.29 2.75 42.38
N GLY A 68 -22.06 3.07 42.82
CA GLY A 68 -21.40 2.53 44.03
C GLY A 68 -20.95 1.06 43.92
N GLY A 69 -19.82 0.62 44.45
CA GLY A 69 -18.89 1.20 45.41
C GLY A 69 -18.32 0.07 46.27
N PHE A 70 -17.03 0.20 46.62
CA PHE A 70 -16.34 -0.35 47.81
C PHE A 70 -16.35 -1.89 47.98
N SER A 71 -15.23 -2.55 48.27
CA SER A 71 -14.40 -2.24 49.43
C SER A 71 -13.05 -2.97 49.40
N SER A 72 -12.09 -2.31 50.04
CA SER A 72 -11.18 -2.84 51.06
C SER A 72 -10.10 -3.87 50.67
N SER A 73 -8.86 -3.75 51.13
CA SER A 73 -8.29 -2.79 52.08
C SER A 73 -6.79 -3.00 52.24
N SER A 74 -6.18 -1.98 52.86
CA SER A 74 -5.18 -2.08 53.95
C SER A 74 -3.77 -2.54 53.55
N SER A 75 -2.67 -1.89 53.96
CA SER A 75 -2.47 -0.85 54.99
C SER A 75 -1.03 -0.31 54.88
N SER A 76 -0.86 0.98 55.23
CA SER A 76 0.13 1.59 56.17
C SER A 76 1.59 1.08 56.18
N SER A 77 2.65 1.85 56.44
CA SER A 77 2.84 3.21 57.00
C SER A 77 4.35 3.45 57.20
N GLY A 78 4.77 4.72 57.22
CA GLY A 78 5.92 5.25 57.98
C GLY A 78 7.28 5.16 57.27
N SER A 79 7.93 6.23 56.77
CA SER A 79 8.40 7.48 57.38
C SER A 79 9.76 7.37 58.12
N SER A 80 10.75 8.08 57.55
CA SER A 80 11.70 9.00 58.22
C SER A 80 13.09 8.54 58.71
N GLY A 81 14.08 9.41 58.43
CA GLY A 81 15.32 9.69 59.22
C GLY A 81 16.56 8.91 58.78
N SER A 82 17.56 9.48 58.08
CA SER A 82 18.57 10.50 58.46
C SER A 82 19.76 9.99 59.30
N SER A 83 20.95 10.31 58.78
CA SER A 83 22.24 10.69 59.41
C SER A 83 23.19 9.67 60.08
N GLU A 84 24.44 9.71 59.56
CA GLU A 84 25.75 9.86 60.24
C GLU A 84 26.49 8.69 60.93
N GLU A 85 27.67 8.40 60.35
CA GLU A 85 29.03 8.27 60.90
C GLU A 85 29.40 7.43 62.16
N HIS A 86 30.59 6.81 62.04
CA HIS A 86 31.60 6.45 63.06
C HIS A 86 32.00 4.98 63.25
N GLU A 87 33.33 4.84 63.31
CA GLU A 87 34.19 3.66 63.38
C GLU A 87 34.29 3.03 64.79
N HIS A 88 34.92 1.83 64.81
CA HIS A 88 35.78 1.24 65.84
C HIS A 88 35.26 0.20 66.87
N HIS A 89 35.86 -1.00 66.71
CA HIS A 89 36.48 -1.88 67.72
C HIS A 89 35.71 -3.01 68.46
N HIS A 90 36.16 -4.24 68.12
CA HIS A 90 36.43 -5.46 68.92
C HIS A 90 35.32 -6.27 69.61
N GLY A 91 35.27 -7.58 69.30
CA GLY A 91 34.67 -8.61 70.18
C GLY A 91 34.31 -9.94 69.49
N HIS A 92 35.05 -11.00 69.77
CA HIS A 92 34.93 -12.36 69.21
C HIS A 92 33.65 -13.12 69.62
N ARG A 93 32.95 -13.77 68.67
CA ARG A 93 32.24 -15.05 68.91
C ARG A 93 31.98 -15.86 67.60
N PRO A 94 31.98 -17.21 67.63
CA PRO A 94 32.07 -18.05 66.43
C PRO A 94 30.81 -18.10 65.56
N SER A 95 31.03 -18.46 64.30
CA SER A 95 30.08 -18.59 63.21
C SER A 95 28.97 -19.62 63.45
N ASN A 96 27.75 -19.17 63.70
CA ASN A 96 26.55 -19.94 63.33
C ASN A 96 26.10 -19.47 61.95
N ARG A 97 26.54 -20.18 60.91
CA ARG A 97 26.20 -19.92 59.50
C ARG A 97 24.78 -20.45 59.25
N PRO A 98 23.79 -19.60 58.92
CA PRO A 98 22.49 -20.08 58.43
C PRO A 98 22.69 -20.77 57.07
N PRO A 99 21.86 -21.77 56.69
CA PRO A 99 21.93 -22.35 55.37
C PRO A 99 21.76 -21.27 54.31
N HIS A 100 22.66 -21.29 53.32
CA HIS A 100 22.65 -20.36 52.20
C HIS A 100 21.28 -20.31 51.55
N ARG A 101 20.62 -19.15 51.65
CA ARG A 101 19.53 -18.79 50.75
C ARG A 101 20.12 -18.78 49.33
N PRO A 102 19.54 -19.51 48.36
CA PRO A 102 20.01 -19.47 47.00
C PRO A 102 19.97 -18.02 46.48
N PRO A 103 20.93 -17.61 45.63
CA PRO A 103 20.97 -16.25 45.09
C PRO A 103 19.63 -15.91 44.43
N ARG A 104 19.11 -14.70 44.73
CA ARG A 104 17.98 -14.15 43.97
C ARG A 104 18.36 -14.18 42.49
N PRO A 105 17.52 -14.71 41.60
CA PRO A 105 17.80 -14.69 40.17
C PRO A 105 18.14 -13.26 39.74
N PRO A 106 19.14 -13.06 38.86
CA PRO A 106 19.49 -11.72 38.39
C PRO A 106 18.25 -11.04 37.84
N HIS A 107 18.05 -9.77 38.20
CA HIS A 107 16.97 -8.96 37.68
C HIS A 107 16.99 -9.03 36.16
N ARG A 108 15.97 -9.68 35.59
CA ARG A 108 15.76 -9.68 34.15
C ARG A 108 15.60 -8.22 33.73
N PRO A 109 16.40 -7.73 32.77
CA PRO A 109 16.23 -6.37 32.29
C PRO A 109 14.77 -6.16 31.87
N PRO A 110 14.19 -4.96 32.09
CA PRO A 110 12.84 -4.65 31.68
C PRO A 110 12.68 -5.01 30.21
N ARG A 111 11.62 -5.76 29.87
CA ARG A 111 11.29 -6.01 28.48
C ARG A 111 11.13 -4.65 27.80
N PRO A 112 11.80 -4.39 26.66
CA PRO A 112 11.63 -3.13 25.95
C PRO A 112 10.13 -2.90 25.68
N PRO A 113 9.66 -1.65 25.79
CA PRO A 113 8.24 -1.34 25.57
C PRO A 113 7.82 -1.82 24.18
N THR A 114 6.63 -2.43 24.11
CA THR A 114 6.06 -2.90 22.84
C THR A 114 5.73 -1.69 21.97
N ARG A 115 6.58 -1.44 20.95
CA ARG A 115 6.37 -0.39 19.96
C ARG A 115 5.52 -0.94 18.82
N GLU A 116 4.64 -0.11 18.28
CA GLU A 116 4.02 -0.39 16.98
C GLU A 116 5.12 -0.44 15.92
N GLN A 117 5.09 -1.45 15.06
CA GLN A 117 6.07 -1.64 14.02
C GLN A 117 5.41 -2.12 12.73
N CYS A 118 6.10 -1.91 11.62
CA CYS A 118 5.69 -2.38 10.32
C CYS A 118 6.09 -3.84 10.08
N ASP A 119 5.36 -4.50 9.17
CA ASP A 119 5.75 -5.82 8.67
C ASP A 119 6.96 -5.69 7.74
N ASP A 120 7.69 -6.78 7.54
CA ASP A 120 8.84 -6.79 6.63
C ASP A 120 8.45 -6.35 5.22
N GLY A 121 9.26 -5.49 4.61
CA GLY A 121 9.00 -4.92 3.28
C GLY A 121 8.07 -3.69 3.27
N TRP A 122 7.54 -3.27 4.41
CA TRP A 122 6.81 -2.01 4.56
C TRP A 122 7.74 -0.91 5.12
N LEU A 123 7.64 0.28 4.54
CA LEU A 123 8.31 1.48 5.02
C LEU A 123 7.61 1.98 6.28
N GLU A 124 8.38 2.29 7.33
CA GLU A 124 7.86 2.80 8.60
C GLU A 124 7.96 4.34 8.64
N PHE A 125 6.83 5.00 8.91
CA PHE A 125 6.78 6.44 9.12
C PHE A 125 6.05 6.77 10.42
N GLN A 126 6.59 7.76 11.15
CA GLN A 126 5.91 8.34 12.30
C GLN A 126 4.98 9.46 11.83
N ARG A 127 3.66 9.23 11.90
CA ARG A 127 2.64 10.24 11.66
C ARG A 127 2.08 10.78 12.98
N PRO A 128 1.30 11.89 12.95
CA PRO A 128 0.62 12.39 14.16
C PRO A 128 -0.26 11.35 14.84
N ASN A 129 -0.86 10.43 14.08
CA ASN A 129 -1.77 9.39 14.57
C ASN A 129 -1.07 8.08 14.98
N GLY A 130 0.26 8.01 14.91
CA GLY A 130 1.04 6.82 15.23
C GLY A 130 1.87 6.32 14.05
N ILE A 131 2.32 5.07 14.15
CA ILE A 131 3.14 4.45 13.10
C ILE A 131 2.25 4.12 11.89
N TRP A 132 2.67 4.60 10.72
CA TRP A 132 2.05 4.30 9.44
C TRP A 132 3.03 3.54 8.56
N CYS A 133 2.55 2.45 7.98
CA CYS A 133 3.34 1.51 7.19
C CYS A 133 2.97 1.65 5.73
N ILE A 134 3.94 1.94 4.85
CA ILE A 134 3.71 2.09 3.41
C ILE A 134 4.43 0.98 2.63
N LEU A 135 3.69 0.24 1.79
CA LEU A 135 4.22 -0.70 0.83
C LEU A 135 4.21 -0.09 -0.57
N VAL A 136 5.31 -0.23 -1.31
CA VAL A 136 5.39 0.12 -2.74
C VAL A 136 5.38 -1.16 -3.57
N GLY A 137 4.31 -1.37 -4.33
CA GLY A 137 4.08 -2.58 -5.12
C GLY A 137 4.09 -2.33 -6.62
N TYR A 138 4.61 -3.30 -7.39
CA TYR A 138 4.44 -3.36 -8.84
C TYR A 138 3.15 -4.10 -9.16
N SER A 139 2.31 -3.57 -10.04
CA SER A 139 1.04 -4.19 -10.43
C SER A 139 1.20 -5.49 -11.24
N GLY A 140 2.39 -5.78 -11.76
CA GLY A 140 2.57 -6.81 -12.78
C GLY A 140 2.18 -6.35 -14.19
N VAL A 141 1.65 -5.13 -14.34
CA VAL A 141 1.16 -4.57 -15.59
C VAL A 141 2.18 -3.59 -16.18
N SER A 142 2.79 -3.99 -17.29
CA SER A 142 3.82 -3.21 -17.98
C SER A 142 3.28 -2.28 -19.07
N ASN A 143 1.99 -2.36 -19.40
CA ASN A 143 1.39 -1.63 -20.51
C ASN A 143 0.39 -0.54 -20.05
N GLY A 144 0.32 -0.22 -18.76
CA GLY A 144 -0.57 0.85 -18.26
C GLY A 144 -2.02 0.42 -17.97
N TRP A 145 -2.43 -0.82 -18.26
CA TRP A 145 -3.79 -1.30 -18.02
C TRP A 145 -4.07 -1.64 -16.54
N TYR A 146 -3.91 -0.64 -15.67
CA TYR A 146 -4.10 -0.75 -14.23
C TYR A 146 -4.56 0.60 -13.70
N SER A 147 -5.83 0.69 -13.29
CA SER A 147 -6.48 1.93 -12.85
C SER A 147 -6.19 2.26 -11.39
N GLN A 148 -6.58 3.45 -10.93
CA GLN A 148 -6.46 3.82 -9.52
C GLN A 148 -7.35 2.91 -8.64
N GLN A 149 -8.54 2.55 -9.15
CA GLN A 149 -9.43 1.63 -8.45
C GLN A 149 -8.83 0.22 -8.33
N ASP A 150 -8.12 -0.27 -9.34
CA ASP A 150 -7.41 -1.56 -9.25
C ASP A 150 -6.32 -1.52 -8.16
N ALA A 151 -5.63 -0.40 -8.04
CA ALA A 151 -4.66 -0.15 -6.97
C ALA A 151 -5.31 -0.17 -5.59
N GLN A 152 -6.45 0.54 -5.43
CA GLN A 152 -7.22 0.51 -4.19
C GLN A 152 -7.70 -0.91 -3.84
N ASN A 153 -8.23 -1.66 -4.80
CA ASN A 153 -8.67 -3.03 -4.58
C ASN A 153 -7.51 -3.94 -4.14
N THR A 154 -6.33 -3.73 -4.72
CA THR A 154 -5.11 -4.46 -4.36
C THR A 154 -4.70 -4.15 -2.91
N CYS A 155 -4.75 -2.88 -2.49
CA CYS A 155 -4.47 -2.50 -1.11
C CYS A 155 -5.49 -3.09 -0.12
N THR A 156 -6.79 -3.00 -0.45
CA THR A 156 -7.86 -3.56 0.38
C THR A 156 -7.67 -5.07 0.59
N GLY A 157 -7.24 -5.80 -0.44
CA GLY A 157 -6.95 -7.24 -0.36
C GLY A 157 -5.84 -7.62 0.65
N MET A 158 -5.00 -6.66 1.06
CA MET A 158 -3.94 -6.84 2.05
C MET A 158 -4.28 -6.24 3.43
N GLY A 159 -5.54 -5.84 3.65
CA GLY A 159 -5.94 -5.13 4.87
C GLY A 159 -5.34 -3.72 4.97
N ALA A 160 -5.07 -3.10 3.82
CA ALA A 160 -4.51 -1.76 3.70
C ALA A 160 -5.41 -0.88 2.83
N VAL A 161 -5.02 0.38 2.63
CA VAL A 161 -5.72 1.34 1.76
C VAL A 161 -4.74 2.01 0.80
N LEU A 162 -5.20 2.46 -0.38
CA LEU A 162 -4.35 3.27 -1.24
C LEU A 162 -4.07 4.58 -0.51
N THR A 163 -2.80 4.87 -0.21
CA THR A 163 -2.45 5.89 0.77
C THR A 163 -1.95 7.19 0.15
N GLY A 164 -1.91 8.27 0.92
CA GLY A 164 -1.30 9.54 0.56
C GLY A 164 0.07 9.76 1.22
N PHE A 165 0.63 10.96 1.02
CA PHE A 165 1.89 11.40 1.63
C PHE A 165 1.63 12.44 2.71
N GLN A 166 2.10 12.19 3.93
CA GLN A 166 1.99 13.15 5.03
C GLN A 166 2.89 14.36 4.79
N ASN A 167 4.08 14.14 4.22
CA ASN A 167 5.11 15.16 4.01
C ASN A 167 6.07 14.75 2.88
N GLU A 168 7.01 15.64 2.57
CA GLU A 168 8.02 15.43 1.54
C GLU A 168 8.90 14.18 1.78
N ASN A 169 9.27 13.89 3.02
CA ASN A 169 10.10 12.72 3.33
C ASN A 169 9.41 11.41 2.95
N GLU A 170 8.11 11.27 3.25
CA GLU A 170 7.33 10.11 2.80
C GLU A 170 7.27 10.04 1.27
N ARG A 171 6.97 11.17 0.61
CA ARG A 171 6.89 11.27 -0.86
C ARG A 171 8.18 10.82 -1.53
N MET A 172 9.32 11.35 -1.09
CA MET A 172 10.61 11.04 -1.69
C MET A 172 11.08 9.62 -1.36
N LYS A 173 10.81 9.11 -0.15
CA LYS A 173 11.21 7.74 0.19
C LYS A 173 10.46 6.70 -0.61
N VAL A 174 9.17 6.91 -0.84
CA VAL A 174 8.38 6.06 -1.75
C VAL A 174 8.93 6.16 -3.19
N ALA A 175 9.26 7.36 -3.65
CA ALA A 175 9.80 7.56 -4.99
C ALA A 175 11.15 6.86 -5.21
N GLU A 176 12.04 6.87 -4.21
CA GLU A 176 13.32 6.13 -4.23
C GLU A 176 13.09 4.63 -4.36
N VAL A 177 12.24 4.06 -3.51
CA VAL A 177 11.93 2.61 -3.52
C VAL A 177 11.28 2.19 -4.83
N ALA A 178 10.41 3.03 -5.38
CA ALA A 178 9.79 2.76 -6.68
C ALA A 178 10.80 2.88 -7.83
N LEU A 179 11.74 3.82 -7.75
CA LEU A 179 12.81 3.99 -8.73
C LEU A 179 13.71 2.75 -8.78
N ASP A 180 14.11 2.20 -7.63
CA ASP A 180 14.90 0.97 -7.57
C ASP A 180 14.18 -0.20 -8.26
N LYS A 181 12.87 -0.35 -7.98
CA LYS A 181 12.03 -1.37 -8.61
C LYS A 181 11.88 -1.13 -10.11
N LEU A 182 11.72 0.12 -10.53
CA LEU A 182 11.61 0.51 -11.94
C LEU A 182 12.89 0.17 -12.72
N ILE A 183 14.05 0.50 -12.16
CA ILE A 183 15.36 0.18 -12.75
C ILE A 183 15.54 -1.34 -12.85
N ALA A 184 15.13 -2.10 -11.82
CA ALA A 184 15.17 -3.56 -11.86
C ALA A 184 14.29 -4.19 -12.95
N LEU A 185 13.25 -3.47 -13.40
CA LEU A 185 12.41 -3.86 -14.56
C LEU A 185 13.01 -3.42 -15.91
N GLY A 186 14.19 -2.80 -15.92
CA GLY A 186 14.81 -2.24 -17.13
C GLY A 186 14.04 -1.06 -17.71
N GLN A 187 13.27 -0.34 -16.88
CA GLN A 187 12.50 0.83 -17.28
C GLN A 187 13.15 2.11 -16.76
N THR A 188 12.89 3.23 -17.42
CA THR A 188 13.43 4.55 -17.05
C THR A 188 12.37 5.55 -16.62
N VAL A 189 11.10 5.21 -16.81
CA VAL A 189 9.97 5.98 -16.30
C VAL A 189 8.81 5.07 -15.95
N GLY A 190 8.02 5.43 -14.95
CA GLY A 190 6.80 4.74 -14.55
C GLY A 190 5.95 5.62 -13.64
N GLY A 191 4.79 5.12 -13.23
CA GLY A 191 3.86 5.88 -12.38
C GLY A 191 3.31 5.06 -11.24
N ILE A 192 3.20 5.67 -10.07
CA ILE A 192 2.56 5.09 -8.88
C ILE A 192 1.15 5.69 -8.74
N TRP A 193 0.15 4.84 -8.52
CA TRP A 193 -1.13 5.30 -8.01
C TRP A 193 -1.07 5.66 -6.53
N VAL A 194 -1.58 6.84 -6.19
CA VAL A 194 -1.70 7.35 -4.81
C VAL A 194 -3.16 7.57 -4.44
N GLY A 195 -3.46 7.51 -3.15
CA GLY A 195 -4.80 7.63 -2.57
C GLY A 195 -5.28 9.07 -2.50
N ALA A 196 -5.59 9.67 -3.66
CA ALA A 196 -6.14 11.00 -3.74
C ALA A 196 -7.16 11.14 -4.87
N THR A 197 -8.14 12.01 -4.68
CA THR A 197 -9.07 12.43 -5.71
C THR A 197 -9.40 13.92 -5.59
N ASN A 198 -9.84 14.54 -6.68
CA ASN A 198 -10.25 15.94 -6.63
C ASN A 198 -11.51 16.11 -5.77
N LEU A 199 -11.59 17.25 -5.11
CA LEU A 199 -12.80 17.68 -4.43
C LEU A 199 -13.93 17.95 -5.45
N PRO A 200 -15.18 17.59 -5.14
CA PRO A 200 -16.34 17.98 -5.95
C PRO A 200 -16.39 19.49 -6.15
N GLY A 201 -16.59 19.94 -7.39
CA GLY A 201 -16.66 21.36 -7.73
C GLY A 201 -15.32 22.13 -7.68
N CYS A 202 -14.24 21.50 -7.22
CA CYS A 202 -12.92 22.10 -7.26
C CYS A 202 -12.20 21.82 -8.58
N ARG A 203 -11.57 22.87 -9.09
CA ARG A 203 -10.71 22.88 -10.27
C ARG A 203 -9.49 23.74 -9.95
N VAL A 204 -8.41 23.58 -10.69
CA VAL A 204 -7.17 24.32 -10.42
C VAL A 204 -7.37 25.82 -10.55
N ASN A 205 -8.16 26.26 -11.54
CA ASN A 205 -8.54 27.66 -11.70
C ASN A 205 -9.39 28.25 -10.54
N SER A 206 -10.11 27.42 -9.78
CA SER A 206 -11.00 27.89 -8.71
C SER A 206 -10.45 27.66 -7.31
N CYS A 207 -9.87 26.49 -7.05
CA CYS A 207 -9.37 26.08 -5.73
C CYS A 207 -7.83 26.18 -5.63
N GLY A 208 -7.13 26.39 -6.75
CA GLY A 208 -5.68 26.37 -6.79
C GLY A 208 -5.09 24.95 -6.73
N PRO A 209 -3.77 24.83 -6.89
CA PRO A 209 -3.11 23.53 -7.06
C PRO A 209 -3.15 22.64 -5.81
N TYR A 210 -3.20 23.24 -4.63
CA TYR A 210 -3.12 22.50 -3.35
C TYR A 210 -4.47 22.23 -2.69
N ASN A 211 -5.53 22.93 -3.09
CA ASN A 211 -6.88 22.69 -2.54
C ASN A 211 -7.81 22.02 -3.56
N THR A 212 -7.29 21.56 -4.70
CA THR A 212 -8.09 20.83 -5.69
C THR A 212 -8.27 19.37 -5.29
N PHE A 213 -7.34 18.79 -4.53
CA PHE A 213 -7.31 17.36 -4.20
C PHE A 213 -7.38 17.12 -2.70
N GLN A 214 -7.96 15.96 -2.33
CA GLN A 214 -7.95 15.43 -0.98
C GLN A 214 -7.40 14.01 -0.97
N TRP A 215 -6.75 13.64 0.13
CA TRP A 215 -6.38 12.26 0.40
C TRP A 215 -7.63 11.42 0.69
N THR A 216 -7.62 10.14 0.28
CA THR A 216 -8.77 9.24 0.40
C THR A 216 -8.59 8.13 1.44
N ASP A 217 -7.43 8.05 2.08
CA ASP A 217 -7.09 6.99 3.03
C ASP A 217 -7.61 7.22 4.45
N GLY A 218 -8.12 8.42 4.74
CA GLY A 218 -8.63 8.81 6.05
C GLY A 218 -7.55 9.01 7.12
N GLU A 219 -6.27 8.94 6.75
CA GLU A 219 -5.13 9.01 7.69
C GLU A 219 -4.13 10.10 7.30
N THR A 220 -3.96 10.36 6.01
CA THR A 220 -3.09 11.43 5.53
C THR A 220 -3.81 12.77 5.64
N THR A 221 -3.12 13.76 6.22
CA THR A 221 -3.67 15.12 6.39
C THR A 221 -2.76 16.18 5.78
N GLY A 222 -3.33 17.36 5.50
CA GLY A 222 -2.58 18.50 5.03
C GLY A 222 -2.05 18.35 3.61
N ILE A 223 -1.17 19.27 3.22
CA ILE A 223 -0.68 19.40 1.84
C ILE A 223 0.85 19.26 1.72
N GLU A 224 1.56 18.97 2.80
CA GLU A 224 3.03 18.94 2.81
C GLU A 224 3.62 17.82 1.95
N GLY A 225 2.83 16.77 1.69
CA GLY A 225 3.19 15.71 0.74
C GLY A 225 2.98 16.07 -0.73
N PHE A 226 2.44 17.25 -1.06
CA PHE A 226 2.24 17.66 -2.44
C PHE A 226 3.46 18.38 -3.02
N LYS A 227 3.99 17.82 -4.11
CA LYS A 227 4.95 18.50 -4.98
C LYS A 227 4.61 18.16 -6.42
N TRP A 228 4.07 19.12 -7.15
CA TRP A 228 3.65 18.94 -8.53
C TRP A 228 4.82 19.00 -9.51
N GLY A 229 4.68 18.32 -10.65
CA GLY A 229 5.50 18.56 -11.83
C GLY A 229 5.28 19.97 -12.38
N VAL A 230 6.16 20.39 -13.30
CA VAL A 230 6.03 21.68 -13.97
C VAL A 230 4.75 21.72 -14.80
N GLY A 231 3.87 22.67 -14.48
CA GLY A 231 2.57 22.83 -15.15
C GLY A 231 1.43 22.03 -14.51
N GLU A 232 1.73 21.19 -13.51
CA GLU A 232 0.73 20.42 -12.77
C GLU A 232 0.30 21.10 -11.46
N PRO A 233 -0.91 20.80 -10.95
CA PRO A 233 -1.99 20.14 -11.67
C PRO A 233 -2.52 21.08 -12.77
N ASP A 234 -2.74 20.55 -13.98
CA ASP A 234 -3.22 21.39 -15.08
C ASP A 234 -4.74 21.71 -14.98
N ASN A 235 -5.29 22.49 -15.92
CA ASN A 235 -6.74 22.79 -15.99
C ASN A 235 -7.55 21.85 -16.89
N SER A 236 -6.95 20.77 -17.40
CA SER A 236 -7.62 19.82 -18.30
C SER A 236 -8.86 19.23 -17.65
N ASN A 237 -9.97 19.28 -18.38
CA ASN A 237 -11.28 18.78 -17.94
C ASN A 237 -11.52 17.40 -18.57
N TRP A 238 -11.21 16.36 -17.80
CA TRP A 238 -11.42 14.99 -18.21
C TRP A 238 -12.91 14.62 -18.12
N PRO A 239 -13.45 13.76 -19.02
CA PRO A 239 -14.81 13.26 -18.90
C PRO A 239 -14.99 12.51 -17.57
N GLY A 240 -16.07 12.81 -16.84
CA GLY A 240 -16.35 12.22 -15.54
C GLY A 240 -16.07 13.16 -14.36
N ALA A 241 -16.50 12.75 -13.17
CA ALA A 241 -16.46 13.61 -11.98
C ALA A 241 -15.12 13.60 -11.23
N THR A 242 -14.20 12.68 -11.56
CA THR A 242 -13.02 12.41 -10.73
C THR A 242 -11.69 12.38 -11.49
N ALA A 243 -10.79 13.27 -11.11
CA ALA A 243 -9.36 13.23 -11.35
C ALA A 243 -8.66 12.60 -10.14
N CYS A 244 -7.56 11.94 -10.40
CA CYS A 244 -6.70 11.27 -9.44
C CYS A 244 -5.30 11.89 -9.50
N ILE A 245 -4.45 11.45 -8.58
CA ILE A 245 -3.03 11.78 -8.60
C ILE A 245 -2.25 10.52 -8.91
N GLN A 246 -1.19 10.68 -9.69
CA GLN A 246 -0.11 9.72 -9.76
C GLN A 246 1.21 10.37 -9.35
N GLN A 247 2.12 9.56 -8.82
CA GLN A 247 3.51 9.98 -8.62
C GLN A 247 4.36 9.49 -9.80
N PHE A 248 5.06 10.41 -10.45
CA PHE A 248 6.02 10.12 -11.51
C PHE A 248 7.32 9.58 -10.92
N ILE A 249 7.77 8.46 -11.46
CA ILE A 249 9.05 7.86 -11.14
C ILE A 249 9.92 7.98 -12.38
N VAL A 250 10.99 8.76 -12.27
CA VAL A 250 11.82 9.16 -13.41
C VAL A 250 13.27 8.84 -13.09
N ALA A 251 13.87 7.96 -13.87
CA ALA A 251 15.28 7.62 -13.71
C ALA A 251 16.18 8.78 -14.19
N PRO A 252 17.37 8.97 -13.60
CA PRO A 252 18.28 10.05 -14.00
C PRO A 252 18.70 10.02 -15.48
N ASN A 253 18.70 8.84 -16.11
CA ASN A 253 19.03 8.65 -17.51
C ASN A 253 17.79 8.65 -18.43
N TYR A 254 16.62 9.03 -17.94
CA TYR A 254 15.42 9.11 -18.76
C TYR A 254 15.58 10.17 -19.86
N VAL A 255 15.27 9.77 -21.09
CA VAL A 255 15.20 10.65 -22.26
C VAL A 255 13.84 10.46 -22.88
N GLY A 256 13.05 11.54 -22.97
CA GLY A 256 11.73 11.51 -23.58
C GLY A 256 10.91 12.76 -23.24
N MET A 257 9.61 12.73 -23.57
CA MET A 257 8.75 13.91 -23.52
C MET A 257 8.55 14.49 -22.11
N TRP A 258 8.72 13.68 -21.06
CA TRP A 258 8.56 14.13 -19.67
C TRP A 258 9.81 14.80 -19.10
N ASN A 259 10.92 14.78 -19.84
CA ASN A 259 12.15 15.42 -19.42
C ASN A 259 11.95 16.94 -19.30
N GLY A 260 12.35 17.51 -18.17
CA GLY A 260 12.14 18.93 -17.85
C GLY A 260 10.75 19.26 -17.27
N TYR A 261 9.77 18.35 -17.34
CA TYR A 261 8.46 18.53 -16.73
C TYR A 261 8.35 17.84 -15.37
N PHE A 262 8.91 16.63 -15.26
CA PHE A 262 8.86 15.84 -14.05
C PHE A 262 10.26 15.41 -13.62
N VAL A 263 10.53 15.52 -12.32
CA VAL A 263 11.64 14.83 -11.67
C VAL A 263 11.10 13.70 -10.81
N ASN A 264 11.99 12.81 -10.33
CA ASN A 264 11.57 11.66 -9.54
C ASN A 264 10.77 12.09 -8.30
N GLY A 265 9.58 11.52 -8.14
CA GLY A 265 8.70 11.75 -7.02
C GLY A 265 7.68 12.87 -7.20
N ASP A 266 7.65 13.54 -8.35
CA ASP A 266 6.68 14.58 -8.66
C ASP A 266 5.27 14.03 -8.82
N LEU A 267 4.29 14.84 -8.46
CA LEU A 267 2.88 14.53 -8.62
C LEU A 267 2.34 15.06 -9.94
N ASP A 268 1.42 14.31 -10.51
CA ASP A 268 0.71 14.61 -11.74
C ASP A 268 -0.78 14.40 -11.55
N LYS A 269 -1.60 15.32 -12.08
CA LYS A 269 -3.04 15.12 -12.15
C LYS A 269 -3.33 14.19 -13.33
N TYR A 270 -4.02 13.10 -13.06
CA TYR A 270 -4.36 12.13 -14.09
C TYR A 270 -5.80 11.64 -14.01
N GLN A 271 -6.32 11.07 -15.10
CA GLN A 271 -7.60 10.38 -15.06
C GLN A 271 -7.51 9.13 -14.18
N CYS A 272 -8.52 8.84 -13.37
CA CYS A 272 -8.52 7.66 -12.48
C CYS A 272 -8.59 6.29 -13.18
N VAL A 273 -8.60 6.28 -14.52
CA VAL A 273 -8.89 5.11 -15.35
C VAL A 273 -7.63 4.43 -15.86
N SER A 274 -7.80 3.31 -16.55
CA SER A 274 -6.82 2.71 -17.44
C SER A 274 -7.20 2.98 -18.90
N GLN A 275 -6.29 2.98 -19.87
CA GLN A 275 -4.84 2.80 -19.76
C GLN A 275 -4.15 4.07 -19.22
N ALA A 276 -3.30 3.90 -18.20
CA ALA A 276 -2.60 5.01 -17.56
C ALA A 276 -1.14 5.13 -18.03
N THR A 277 -0.70 6.37 -18.21
CA THR A 277 0.67 6.71 -18.67
C THR A 277 1.36 7.58 -17.61
N PRO A 278 2.65 7.37 -17.33
CA PRO A 278 3.55 6.37 -17.91
C PRO A 278 3.30 4.94 -17.39
N PRO A 279 3.50 3.91 -18.24
CA PRO A 279 3.78 2.56 -17.78
C PRO A 279 5.26 2.41 -17.35
N PRO A 280 5.62 1.39 -16.54
CA PRO A 280 4.74 0.45 -15.85
C PRO A 280 3.98 1.09 -14.69
N ARG A 281 2.96 0.39 -14.18
CA ARG A 281 2.14 0.88 -13.06
C ARG A 281 2.55 0.27 -11.72
N PHE A 282 2.82 1.13 -10.77
CA PHE A 282 2.99 0.82 -9.37
C PHE A 282 1.78 1.31 -8.57
N TYR A 283 1.71 0.89 -7.32
CA TYR A 283 0.74 1.37 -6.33
C TYR A 283 1.42 1.49 -4.98
N MET A 284 0.86 2.32 -4.10
CA MET A 284 1.30 2.37 -2.71
C MET A 284 0.16 2.16 -1.72
N CYS A 285 0.34 1.18 -0.84
CA CYS A 285 -0.66 0.83 0.17
C CYS A 285 -0.19 1.27 1.54
N GLY A 286 -1.10 1.79 2.36
CA GLY A 286 -0.86 2.23 3.72
C GLY A 286 -1.71 1.47 4.73
N LYS A 287 -1.15 1.19 5.91
CA LYS A 287 -1.89 0.66 7.07
C LYS A 287 -1.19 1.05 8.37
N ARG A 288 -1.91 0.99 9.50
CA ARG A 288 -1.33 1.25 10.83
C ARG A 288 -0.31 0.17 11.21
N GLY A 289 0.73 0.57 11.94
CA GLY A 289 1.67 -0.35 12.58
C GLY A 289 0.97 -1.25 13.60
N VAL A 290 1.49 -2.46 13.76
CA VAL A 290 0.97 -3.44 14.73
C VAL A 290 1.89 -3.51 15.94
N ARG A 291 1.31 -3.57 17.15
CA ARG A 291 2.09 -3.90 18.37
C ARG A 291 2.51 -5.36 18.31
N ARG A 292 3.79 -5.64 18.56
CA ARG A 292 4.37 -6.98 18.68
C ARG A 292 5.09 -7.15 20.02
#